data_AF-A0A6V7TQH9-F1
#
_entry.id   AF-A0A6V7TQH9-F1
#
_cell.length_a   1.000
_cell.length_b   1.000
_cell.length_c   1.000
_cell.angle_alpha   90.00
_cell.angle_beta   90.00
_cell.angle_gamma   90.00
#
_symmetry.space_group_name_H-M   'P 1'
#
loop_
_entity.id
_entity.type
_entity.pdbx_description
1 polymer ?
#
loop_
_entity_poly.entity_id
_entity_poly.type
_entity_poly.pdbx_seq_one_letter_code
_entity_poly.pdbx_strand_id
1 'polypeptide(L)'
;MENISSSQLPQSIYGSTSKETTTKLPSSQYQSTECILYGSITNLEKGQFIERLKGLCDPGGPVAFFEHNMVFKLKTGTDSPVQVQMRRRFKTDNLHWHCRYIAIPETAVKDVIVRKVIDSLIYSNDMMSFVKSLGLRL
;
A
#
# COMPACT_ATOMS: atom_id res chain seq x y z
N MET A 1 15.19 -36.74 0.55
CA MET A 1 14.43 -35.63 1.16
C MET A 1 15.28 -34.38 1.00
N GLU A 2 15.07 -33.67 -0.10
CA GLU A 2 15.87 -32.49 -0.45
C GLU A 2 15.21 -31.24 0.15
N ASN A 3 15.99 -30.47 0.91
CA ASN A 3 15.57 -29.25 1.58
C ASN A 3 15.38 -28.12 0.56
N ILE A 4 14.18 -27.56 0.48
CA ILE A 4 13.89 -26.37 -0.32
C ILE A 4 14.30 -25.13 0.48
N SER A 5 15.27 -24.39 -0.06
CA SER A 5 15.81 -23.14 0.47
C SER A 5 14.77 -22.01 0.47
N SER A 6 14.62 -21.32 1.60
CA SER A 6 13.65 -20.25 1.86
C SER A 6 14.01 -18.87 1.26
N SER A 7 14.56 -18.84 0.04
CA SER A 7 15.12 -17.61 -0.56
C SER A 7 14.32 -17.02 -1.73
N GLN A 8 12.98 -17.13 -1.74
CA GLN A 8 12.13 -16.46 -2.75
C GLN A 8 11.06 -15.55 -2.12
N LEU A 9 11.49 -14.55 -1.37
CA LEU A 9 10.69 -13.35 -1.07
C LEU A 9 11.42 -12.13 -1.64
N PRO A 10 10.73 -11.18 -2.30
CA PRO A 10 11.36 -10.01 -2.92
C PRO A 10 12.06 -9.12 -1.86
N GLN A 11 13.34 -8.82 -2.09
CA GLN A 11 14.22 -8.04 -1.22
C GLN A 11 13.95 -6.52 -1.26
N SER A 12 12.71 -6.08 -1.04
CA SER A 12 12.38 -4.65 -0.97
C SER A 12 11.91 -4.24 0.43
N ILE A 13 12.60 -4.67 1.50
CA ILE A 13 12.38 -4.14 2.87
C ILE A 13 13.68 -4.20 3.70
N TYR A 14 14.84 -3.88 3.12
CA TYR A 14 16.04 -3.64 3.93
C TYR A 14 16.70 -2.34 3.47
N GLY A 15 16.49 -1.30 4.27
CA GLY A 15 17.16 -0.02 4.11
C GLY A 15 18.66 -0.15 4.39
N SER A 16 19.43 0.54 3.57
CA SER A 16 20.87 0.76 3.64
C SER A 16 21.38 1.08 5.05
N THR A 17 22.46 0.44 5.46
CA THR A 17 23.33 0.90 6.55
C THR A 17 24.03 2.19 6.15
N SER A 18 23.55 3.33 6.64
CA SER A 18 24.35 4.56 6.76
C SER A 18 24.55 4.89 8.24
N LYS A 19 25.82 4.98 8.65
CA LYS A 19 26.24 5.52 9.93
C LYS A 19 26.12 7.05 9.84
N GLU A 20 25.27 7.68 10.64
CA GLU A 20 25.52 9.02 11.17
C GLU A 20 24.58 9.40 12.31
N THR A 21 25.20 9.91 13.36
CA THR A 21 24.65 10.31 14.66
C THR A 21 23.77 11.56 14.56
N THR A 22 22.47 11.40 14.75
CA THR A 22 21.56 12.34 15.42
C THR A 22 20.33 11.55 15.86
N THR A 23 20.00 11.60 17.15
CA THR A 23 18.88 10.86 17.76
C THR A 23 17.53 11.35 17.23
N LYS A 24 17.15 10.92 16.03
CA LYS A 24 15.75 10.76 15.63
C LYS A 24 15.39 9.32 15.96
N LEU A 25 14.41 9.14 16.86
CA LEU A 25 13.76 7.84 17.04
C LEU A 25 13.44 7.28 15.64
N PRO A 26 13.69 6.00 15.35
CA PRO A 26 13.35 5.43 14.05
C PRO A 26 11.87 5.71 13.85
N SER A 27 11.53 6.58 12.90
CA SER A 27 10.16 6.73 12.42
C SER A 27 9.68 5.32 12.15
N SER A 28 8.59 4.91 12.80
CA SER A 28 8.08 3.53 12.72
C SER A 28 8.17 3.07 11.27
N GLN A 29 8.89 1.97 11.00
CA GLN A 29 9.18 1.51 9.63
C GLN A 29 7.93 1.28 8.78
N TYR A 30 6.76 1.22 9.43
CA TYR A 30 5.44 1.01 8.84
C TYR A 30 4.69 2.31 8.53
N GLN A 31 5.16 3.46 9.02
CA GLN A 31 4.46 4.75 8.87
C GLN A 31 5.14 5.60 7.80
N SER A 32 4.33 6.12 6.87
CA SER A 32 4.78 7.02 5.81
C SER A 32 3.78 8.17 5.59
N THR A 33 4.22 9.17 4.85
CA THR A 33 3.36 10.22 4.31
C THR A 33 3.22 10.01 2.80
N GLU A 34 2.00 9.89 2.31
CA GLU A 34 1.70 9.83 0.88
C GLU A 34 1.33 11.23 0.37
N CYS A 35 1.89 11.61 -0.79
CA CYS A 35 1.51 12.78 -1.56
C CYS A 35 0.90 12.31 -2.89
N ILE A 36 -0.37 12.63 -3.12
CA ILE A 36 -1.12 12.08 -4.26
C ILE A 36 -1.65 13.20 -5.14
N LEU A 37 -1.42 13.04 -6.44
CA LEU A 37 -2.01 13.80 -7.52
C LEU A 37 -2.91 12.89 -8.34
N TYR A 38 -4.12 13.35 -8.63
CA TYR A 38 -5.07 12.64 -9.47
C TYR A 38 -5.24 13.36 -10.81
N GLY A 39 -5.45 12.57 -11.86
CA GLY A 39 -5.75 13.04 -13.20
C GLY A 39 -6.43 11.95 -14.00
N SER A 40 -6.95 12.30 -15.17
CA SER A 40 -7.63 11.39 -16.07
C SER A 40 -7.14 11.59 -17.50
N ILE A 41 -7.17 10.52 -18.29
CA ILE A 41 -6.87 10.52 -19.72
C ILE A 41 -8.03 9.87 -20.47
N THR A 42 -8.29 10.28 -21.70
CA THR A 42 -9.27 9.56 -22.52
C THR A 42 -8.64 8.32 -23.16
N ASN A 43 -9.47 7.40 -23.63
CA ASN A 43 -9.00 6.21 -24.34
C ASN A 43 -8.27 6.56 -25.64
N LEU A 44 -8.59 7.69 -26.27
CA LEU A 44 -7.97 8.13 -27.52
C LEU A 44 -6.50 8.54 -27.30
N GLU A 45 -6.20 9.28 -26.23
CA GLU A 45 -4.82 9.74 -25.96
C GLU A 45 -3.96 8.69 -25.23
N LYS A 46 -4.56 7.58 -24.76
CA LYS A 46 -3.87 6.57 -23.93
C LYS A 46 -2.56 6.08 -24.55
N GLY A 47 -2.54 5.80 -25.86
CA GLY A 47 -1.34 5.32 -26.54
C GLY A 47 -0.18 6.34 -26.49
N GLN A 48 -0.46 7.59 -26.85
CA GLN A 48 0.52 8.66 -26.81
C GLN A 48 1.01 8.96 -25.39
N PHE A 49 0.11 8.89 -24.41
CA PHE A 49 0.43 9.09 -23.01
C PHE A 49 1.43 8.05 -22.49
N ILE A 50 1.23 6.76 -22.81
CA ILE A 50 2.14 5.69 -22.41
C ILE A 50 3.53 5.86 -23.03
N GLU A 51 3.62 6.24 -24.31
CA GLU A 51 4.93 6.50 -24.95
C GLU A 51 5.67 7.66 -24.29
N ARG A 52 4.96 8.73 -23.91
CA ARG A 52 5.58 9.84 -23.15
C ARG A 52 6.06 9.40 -21.77
N LEU A 53 5.28 8.59 -21.06
CA LEU A 53 5.70 8.05 -19.76
C LEU A 53 6.96 7.19 -19.88
N LYS A 54 7.12 6.39 -20.95
CA LYS A 54 8.35 5.61 -21.17
C LYS A 54 9.61 6.47 -21.31
N GLY A 55 9.47 7.69 -21.83
CA GLY A 55 10.58 8.65 -21.94
C GLY A 55 10.88 9.41 -20.64
N LEU A 56 9.94 9.44 -19.69
CA LEU A 56 10.06 10.19 -18.44
C LEU A 56 10.34 9.29 -17.21
N CYS A 57 9.85 8.04 -17.24
CA CYS A 57 9.94 7.10 -16.14
C CYS A 57 11.13 6.14 -16.30
N ASP A 58 11.40 5.37 -15.24
CA ASP A 58 12.47 4.37 -15.20
C ASP A 58 12.34 3.32 -16.33
N PRO A 59 13.48 2.75 -16.78
CA PRO A 59 13.50 1.69 -17.78
C PRO A 59 12.77 0.44 -17.27
N GLY A 60 11.91 -0.14 -18.12
CA GLY A 60 11.10 -1.33 -17.79
C GLY A 60 9.64 -1.21 -18.25
N GLY A 61 9.17 0.02 -18.50
CA GLY A 61 7.83 0.29 -19.02
C GLY A 61 6.71 -0.07 -18.03
N PRO A 62 5.45 0.05 -18.45
CA PRO A 62 4.31 -0.25 -17.59
C PRO A 62 4.26 -1.73 -17.20
N VAL A 63 4.19 -2.00 -15.91
CA VAL A 63 4.00 -3.36 -15.37
C VAL A 63 2.52 -3.57 -15.05
N ALA A 64 1.94 -4.63 -15.60
CA ALA A 64 0.58 -5.02 -15.28
C ALA A 64 0.50 -5.53 -13.84
N PHE A 65 -0.44 -5.00 -13.06
CA PHE A 65 -0.75 -5.50 -11.73
C PHE A 65 -2.26 -5.67 -11.57
N PHE A 66 -2.64 -6.67 -10.77
CA PHE A 66 -4.03 -6.97 -10.44
C PHE A 66 -4.11 -7.13 -8.94
N GLU A 67 -4.94 -6.32 -8.30
CA GLU A 67 -5.07 -6.31 -6.85
C GLU A 67 -6.53 -6.35 -6.46
N HIS A 68 -6.79 -7.01 -5.33
CA HIS A 68 -8.07 -6.95 -4.65
C HIS A 68 -7.93 -6.06 -3.43
N ASN A 69 -8.67 -4.96 -3.39
CA ASN A 69 -8.67 -4.03 -2.28
C ASN A 69 -10.03 -4.05 -1.57
N MET A 70 -10.04 -4.42 -0.30
CA MET A 70 -11.23 -4.39 0.56
C MET A 70 -11.05 -3.26 1.58
N VAL A 71 -12.08 -2.43 1.78
CA VAL A 71 -12.04 -1.33 2.75
C VAL A 71 -12.95 -1.67 3.91
N PHE A 72 -12.42 -1.65 5.12
CA PHE A 72 -13.16 -1.92 6.34
C PHE A 72 -13.18 -0.69 7.25
N LYS A 73 -14.26 -0.55 8.02
CA LYS A 73 -14.43 0.48 9.03
C LYS A 73 -14.51 -0.14 10.41
N LEU A 74 -13.96 0.53 11.42
CA LEU A 74 -14.13 0.11 12.81
C LEU A 74 -15.55 0.42 13.27
N LYS A 75 -16.24 -0.52 13.92
CA LYS A 75 -17.60 -0.28 14.42
C LYS A 75 -17.59 0.56 15.71
N THR A 76 -17.45 1.88 15.59
CA THR A 76 -17.59 2.82 16.71
C THR A 76 -18.69 3.83 16.39
N GLY A 77 -19.89 3.63 16.96
CA GLY A 77 -21.01 4.57 16.79
C GLY A 77 -21.53 4.70 15.34
N THR A 78 -22.24 5.80 15.08
CA THR A 78 -22.86 6.09 13.77
C THR A 78 -21.87 6.57 12.71
N ASP A 79 -20.66 6.99 13.09
CA ASP A 79 -19.64 7.44 12.13
C ASP A 79 -18.24 7.10 12.65
N SER A 80 -17.52 6.23 11.93
CA SER A 80 -16.19 5.79 12.32
C SER A 80 -15.14 6.44 11.42
N PRO A 81 -14.21 7.23 12.01
CA PRO A 81 -13.15 7.87 11.25
C PRO A 81 -12.05 6.88 10.82
N VAL A 82 -12.05 5.66 11.38
CA VAL A 82 -10.98 4.68 11.15
C VAL A 82 -11.35 3.77 9.99
N GLN A 83 -10.61 3.92 8.90
CA GLN A 83 -10.68 3.04 7.73
C GLN A 83 -9.37 2.25 7.58
N VAL A 84 -9.51 0.94 7.41
CA VAL A 84 -8.40 0.01 7.19
C VAL A 84 -8.64 -0.73 5.88
N GLN A 85 -7.65 -0.72 5.01
CA GLN A 85 -7.68 -1.43 3.73
C GLN A 85 -6.92 -2.75 3.85
N MET A 86 -7.55 -3.84 3.41
CA MET A 86 -6.88 -5.12 3.22
C MET A 86 -6.69 -5.35 1.72
N ARG A 87 -5.44 -5.29 1.28
CA ARG A 87 -5.06 -5.40 -0.13
C ARG A 87 -4.22 -6.64 -0.37
N ARG A 88 -4.47 -7.33 -1.48
CA ARG A 88 -3.66 -8.49 -1.91
C ARG A 88 -3.53 -8.53 -3.42
N ARG A 89 -2.54 -9.27 -3.93
CA ARG A 89 -2.46 -9.59 -5.36
C ARG A 89 -3.62 -10.50 -5.75
N PHE A 90 -4.30 -10.16 -6.83
CA PHE A 90 -5.45 -10.92 -7.30
C PHE A 90 -4.99 -12.21 -7.99
N LYS A 91 -5.60 -13.35 -7.63
CA LYS A 91 -5.37 -14.68 -8.21
C LYS A 91 -3.96 -15.27 -8.12
N THR A 92 -2.99 -14.55 -7.53
CA THR A 92 -1.61 -15.04 -7.35
C THR A 92 -1.34 -15.50 -5.92
N ASP A 93 -1.86 -14.77 -4.93
CA ASP A 93 -1.53 -14.99 -3.53
C ASP A 93 -2.76 -14.72 -2.65
N ASN A 94 -3.17 -15.73 -1.89
CA ASN A 94 -4.33 -15.65 -1.01
C ASN A 94 -3.95 -15.51 0.47
N LEU A 95 -2.67 -15.63 0.80
CA LEU A 95 -2.19 -15.73 2.16
C LEU A 95 -1.55 -14.45 2.65
N HIS A 96 -0.86 -13.72 1.77
CA HIS A 96 -0.24 -12.44 2.13
C HIS A 96 -1.16 -11.27 1.81
N TRP A 97 -1.26 -10.36 2.76
CA TRP A 97 -2.09 -9.18 2.66
C TRP A 97 -1.34 -7.97 3.18
N HIS A 98 -1.60 -6.83 2.56
CA HIS A 98 -1.25 -5.52 3.07
C HIS A 98 -2.43 -5.01 3.90
N CYS A 99 -2.19 -4.81 5.20
CA CYS A 99 -3.08 -4.13 6.11
C CYS A 99 -2.66 -2.67 6.18
N ARG A 100 -3.47 -1.79 5.59
CA ARG A 100 -3.13 -0.39 5.41
C ARG A 100 -4.16 0.53 6.07
N TYR A 101 -3.75 1.29 7.08
CA TYR A 101 -4.54 2.40 7.61
C TYR A 101 -4.22 3.68 6.83
N ILE A 102 -5.26 4.45 6.48
CA ILE A 102 -5.15 5.72 5.78
C ILE A 102 -5.78 6.81 6.63
N ALA A 103 -4.99 7.80 7.05
CA ALA A 103 -5.48 8.94 7.79
C ALA A 103 -6.28 9.89 6.90
N ILE A 104 -7.10 10.72 7.55
CA ILE A 104 -7.78 11.84 6.90
C ILE A 104 -6.73 12.77 6.27
N PRO A 105 -6.91 13.19 5.01
CA PRO A 105 -6.01 14.14 4.36
C PRO A 105 -5.84 15.45 5.13
N GLU A 106 -4.63 16.00 5.08
CA GLU A 106 -4.31 17.32 5.62
C GLU A 106 -4.99 18.39 4.77
N THR A 107 -5.71 19.32 5.40
CA THR A 107 -6.49 20.36 4.71
C THR A 107 -5.65 21.56 4.24
N ALA A 108 -4.36 21.60 4.59
CA ALA A 108 -3.49 22.76 4.35
C ALA A 108 -3.02 22.92 2.90
N VAL A 109 -3.13 21.87 2.07
CA VAL A 109 -2.63 21.86 0.69
C VAL A 109 -3.79 21.70 -0.28
N LYS A 110 -3.95 22.67 -1.20
CA LYS A 110 -5.12 22.75 -2.09
C LYS A 110 -5.06 21.78 -3.27
N ASP A 111 -3.87 21.56 -3.82
CA ASP A 111 -3.69 20.87 -5.12
C ASP A 111 -3.09 19.46 -4.99
N VAL A 112 -2.67 19.07 -3.79
CA VAL A 112 -2.05 17.78 -3.49
C VAL A 112 -2.72 17.20 -2.26
N ILE A 113 -3.10 15.93 -2.33
CA ILE A 113 -3.56 15.20 -1.15
C ILE A 113 -2.33 14.73 -0.38
N VAL A 114 -2.15 15.27 0.82
CA VAL A 114 -1.10 14.86 1.77
C VAL A 114 -1.77 14.11 2.91
N ARG A 115 -1.36 12.87 3.18
CA ARG A 115 -1.95 12.06 4.25
C ARG A 115 -0.97 11.07 4.85
N LYS A 116 -1.14 10.77 6.13
CA LYS A 116 -0.37 9.73 6.83
C LYS A 116 -0.95 8.36 6.53
N VAL A 117 -0.07 7.38 6.35
CA VAL A 117 -0.40 5.98 6.08
C VAL A 117 0.41 5.10 7.01
N ILE A 118 -0.21 4.01 7.45
CA ILE A 118 0.49 2.90 8.12
C ILE A 118 0.23 1.65 7.29
N ASP A 119 1.29 0.94 6.88
CA ASP A 119 1.20 -0.27 6.05
C ASP A 119 1.97 -1.42 6.70
N SER A 120 1.33 -2.58 6.80
CA SER A 120 1.89 -3.78 7.39
C SER A 120 1.58 -5.01 6.55
N LEU A 121 2.57 -5.89 6.39
CA LEU A 121 2.39 -7.18 5.76
C LEU A 121 1.88 -8.18 6.80
N ILE A 122 0.71 -8.76 6.54
CA ILE A 122 0.09 -9.77 7.40
C ILE A 122 -0.13 -11.06 6.61
N TYR A 123 -0.08 -12.18 7.33
CA TYR A 123 -0.33 -13.51 6.79
C TYR A 123 -1.61 -14.07 7.41
N SER A 124 -2.56 -14.49 6.58
CA SER A 124 -3.75 -15.18 7.05
C SER A 124 -4.37 -16.05 5.96
N ASN A 125 -4.75 -17.27 6.34
CA ASN A 125 -5.56 -18.18 5.52
C ASN A 125 -7.06 -17.86 5.58
N ASP A 126 -7.51 -17.10 6.57
CA ASP A 126 -8.88 -16.61 6.72
C ASP A 126 -8.88 -15.13 7.14
N MET A 127 -8.66 -14.27 6.15
CA MET A 127 -8.62 -12.82 6.36
C MET A 127 -9.95 -12.27 6.86
N MET A 128 -11.08 -12.83 6.43
CA MET A 128 -12.39 -12.29 6.76
C MET A 128 -12.73 -12.51 8.24
N SER A 129 -12.43 -13.71 8.78
CA SER A 129 -12.61 -13.96 10.21
C SER A 129 -11.63 -13.17 11.06
N PHE A 130 -10.38 -13.04 10.61
CA PHE A 130 -9.39 -12.18 11.27
C PHE A 130 -9.89 -10.73 11.39
N VAL A 131 -10.30 -10.11 10.27
CA VAL A 131 -10.79 -8.74 10.25
C VAL A 131 -12.03 -8.56 11.15
N LYS A 132 -12.98 -9.51 11.10
CA LYS A 132 -14.16 -9.49 11.99
C LYS A 132 -13.78 -9.56 13.46
N SER A 133 -12.76 -10.35 13.82
CA SER A 133 -12.27 -10.46 15.20
C SER A 133 -11.67 -9.14 15.72
N LEU A 134 -11.17 -8.29 14.82
CA LEU A 134 -10.72 -6.93 15.14
C LEU A 134 -11.87 -5.92 15.28
N GLY A 135 -13.13 -6.36 15.10
CA GLY A 135 -14.31 -5.48 15.15
C GLY A 135 -14.48 -4.61 13.89
N LEU A 136 -13.73 -4.91 12.83
CA LEU A 136 -13.82 -4.23 11.54
C LEU A 136 -14.99 -4.81 10.71
N ARG A 137 -15.66 -3.93 9.96
CA ARG A 137 -16.78 -4.27 9.08
C ARG A 137 -16.53 -3.75 7.68
N LEU A 138 -16.89 -4.55 6.69
CA LEU A 138 -16.82 -4.17 5.29
C LEU A 138 -17.83 -3.06 5.00
#